data_AF-A0A7T2VTV9-F1
#
_entry.id   AF-A0A7T2VTV9-F1
#
_cell.length_a   1.000
_cell.length_b   1.000
_cell.length_c   1.000
_cell.angle_alpha   90.00
_cell.angle_beta   90.00
_cell.angle_gamma   90.00
#
_symmetry.space_group_name_H-M   'P 1'
#
loop_
_entity.id
_entity.type
_entity.pdbx_description
1 polymer ?
#
loop_
_entity_poly.entity_id
_entity_poly.type
_entity_poly.pdbx_seq_one_letter_code
_entity_poly.pdbx_strand_id
1 'polypeptide(L)'
;MSTDPKYKQKLLDMPFPPAEINFAEFKVPAERFLAISTYKSYHNGVELRGCSVDAVYKFATNKNYELLDNAGGMQCSLAINEIMPTGERVELKPLRSLNYVNEWSGCDAQLEGL
;
A
#
# COMPACT_ATOMS: atom_id res chain seq x y z
N MET A 1 -32.28 3.51 4.11
CA MET A 1 -30.98 3.07 4.64
C MET A 1 -30.39 2.09 3.64
N SER A 2 -29.37 2.51 2.89
CA SER A 2 -28.68 1.62 1.94
C SER A 2 -27.89 0.60 2.75
N THR A 3 -28.24 -0.67 2.64
CA THR A 3 -27.39 -1.78 3.08
C THR A 3 -26.37 -2.04 1.98
N ASP A 4 -25.28 -1.28 1.98
CA ASP A 4 -24.11 -1.67 1.20
C ASP A 4 -23.65 -3.06 1.70
N PRO A 5 -23.40 -4.02 0.81
CA PRO A 5 -22.92 -5.33 1.21
C PRO A 5 -21.54 -5.18 1.84
N LYS A 6 -21.48 -5.15 3.17
CA LYS A 6 -20.21 -5.22 3.91
C LYS A 6 -19.55 -6.55 3.57
N TYR A 7 -18.40 -6.48 2.92
CA TYR A 7 -17.61 -7.67 2.61
C TYR A 7 -17.28 -8.37 3.93
N LYS A 8 -17.76 -9.61 4.13
CA LYS A 8 -17.45 -10.39 5.34
C LYS A 8 -16.02 -10.92 5.20
N GLN A 9 -15.06 -10.08 5.56
CA GLN A 9 -13.65 -10.35 5.35
C GLN A 9 -13.17 -11.46 6.31
N LYS A 10 -12.63 -12.55 5.76
CA LYS A 10 -11.90 -13.56 6.54
C LYS A 10 -10.46 -13.08 6.65
N LEU A 11 -10.03 -12.78 7.88
CA LEU A 11 -8.65 -12.33 8.15
C LEU A 11 -7.64 -13.46 7.97
N LEU A 12 -6.42 -13.11 7.59
CA LEU A 12 -5.23 -13.96 7.54
C LEU A 12 -4.33 -13.75 8.79
N ASP A 13 -4.98 -13.41 9.91
CA ASP A 13 -4.40 -13.13 11.24
C ASP A 13 -3.76 -11.75 11.43
N MET A 14 -4.09 -10.75 10.60
CA MET A 14 -3.68 -9.35 10.82
C MET A 14 -4.10 -8.84 12.21
N PRO A 15 -3.15 -8.40 13.05
CA PRO A 15 -3.47 -7.73 14.30
C PRO A 15 -3.94 -6.30 14.02
N PHE A 16 -4.99 -5.86 14.72
CA PHE A 16 -5.59 -4.53 14.60
C PHE A 16 -6.08 -4.20 13.18
N PRO A 17 -7.03 -4.99 12.61
CA PRO A 17 -7.58 -4.71 11.30
C PRO A 17 -8.24 -3.33 11.25
N PRO A 18 -8.20 -2.63 10.10
CA PRO A 18 -8.91 -1.37 9.94
C PRO A 18 -10.40 -1.52 10.24
N ALA A 19 -10.94 -0.59 11.03
CA ALA A 19 -12.37 -0.52 11.30
C ALA A 19 -13.08 0.34 10.25
N GLU A 20 -14.31 -0.03 9.91
CA GLU A 20 -15.22 0.81 9.11
C GLU A 20 -14.81 1.04 7.64
N ILE A 21 -13.74 0.42 7.17
CA ILE A 21 -13.31 0.44 5.76
C ILE A 21 -13.21 -0.97 5.18
N ASN A 22 -13.40 -1.10 3.88
CA ASN A 22 -13.11 -2.35 3.17
C ASN A 22 -11.60 -2.46 2.96
N PHE A 23 -11.03 -3.63 3.23
CA PHE A 23 -9.61 -3.88 2.98
C PHE A 23 -9.39 -5.27 2.36
N ALA A 24 -8.14 -5.55 2.00
CA ALA A 24 -7.70 -6.87 1.59
C ALA A 24 -6.41 -7.21 2.34
N GLU A 25 -6.20 -8.49 2.60
CA GLU A 25 -5.03 -8.98 3.35
C GLU A 25 -4.29 -10.00 2.50
N PHE A 26 -2.96 -9.92 2.50
CA PHE A 26 -2.09 -10.81 1.74
C PHE A 26 -0.80 -11.06 2.52
N LYS A 27 -0.18 -12.23 2.31
CA LYS A 27 1.14 -12.56 2.87
C LYS A 27 2.19 -12.30 1.81
N VAL A 28 3.16 -11.45 2.14
CA VAL A 28 4.33 -11.20 1.29
C VAL A 28 5.50 -12.10 1.70
N PRO A 29 6.38 -12.49 0.76
CA PRO A 29 7.64 -13.14 1.11
C PRO A 29 8.49 -12.22 2.00
N ALA A 30 9.02 -12.77 3.09
CA ALA A 30 9.85 -12.03 4.03
C ALA A 30 11.22 -11.67 3.43
N GLU A 31 11.84 -10.59 3.96
CA GLU A 31 13.20 -10.10 3.62
C GLU A 31 13.42 -9.78 2.14
N ARG A 32 12.35 -9.53 1.39
CA ARG A 32 12.45 -9.08 0.00
C ARG A 32 12.19 -7.59 -0.11
N PHE A 33 12.93 -6.98 -1.01
CA PHE A 33 12.55 -5.68 -1.54
C PHE A 33 11.36 -5.87 -2.46
N LEU A 34 10.32 -5.08 -2.27
CA LEU A 34 9.16 -5.07 -3.16
C LEU A 34 9.02 -3.68 -3.76
N ALA A 35 8.98 -3.64 -5.09
CA ALA A 35 8.52 -2.49 -5.82
C ALA A 35 6.99 -2.50 -5.80
N ILE A 36 6.40 -1.42 -5.27
CA ILE A 36 4.96 -1.25 -5.17
C ILE A 36 4.56 -0.15 -6.13
N SER A 37 3.71 -0.51 -7.09
CA SER A 37 3.00 0.44 -7.96
C SER A 37 1.57 0.47 -7.49
N THR A 38 1.14 1.65 -7.08
CA THR A 38 -0.22 1.87 -6.59
C THR A 38 -0.82 3.01 -7.37
N TYR A 39 -1.92 2.73 -8.07
CA TYR A 39 -2.62 3.72 -8.87
C TYR A 39 -4.02 3.90 -8.32
N LYS A 40 -4.37 5.14 -8.01
CA LYS A 40 -5.74 5.53 -7.67
C LYS A 40 -6.22 6.50 -8.73
N SER A 41 -7.35 6.18 -9.33
CA SER A 41 -8.04 7.07 -10.27
C SER A 41 -9.49 7.27 -9.89
N TYR A 42 -9.94 8.49 -10.10
CA TYR A 42 -11.33 8.90 -10.02
C TYR A 42 -11.78 9.39 -11.39
N HIS A 43 -12.90 8.86 -11.86
CA HIS A 43 -13.52 9.25 -13.12
C HIS A 43 -14.93 9.79 -12.85
N ASN A 44 -15.16 11.08 -13.10
CA ASN A 44 -16.46 11.73 -12.88
C ASN A 44 -17.31 11.88 -14.15
N GLY A 45 -16.91 11.24 -15.26
CA GLY A 45 -17.58 11.36 -16.56
C GLY A 45 -17.02 12.44 -17.48
N VAL A 46 -16.20 13.36 -16.98
CA VAL A 46 -15.60 14.47 -17.75
C VAL A 46 -14.08 14.48 -17.66
N GLU A 47 -13.51 14.06 -16.52
CA GLU A 47 -12.07 14.07 -16.28
C GLU A 47 -11.64 12.79 -15.55
N LEU A 48 -10.51 12.20 -15.99
CA LEU A 48 -9.79 11.17 -15.25
C LEU A 48 -8.72 11.87 -14.41
N ARG A 49 -8.92 11.93 -13.09
CA ARG A 49 -7.87 12.36 -12.16
C ARG A 49 -7.31 11.15 -11.47
N GLY A 50 -6.00 11.01 -11.46
CA GLY A 50 -5.35 9.93 -10.75
C GLY A 50 -4.00 10.32 -10.21
N CYS A 51 -3.49 9.45 -9.37
CA CYS A 51 -2.15 9.48 -8.86
C CYS A 51 -1.56 8.09 -8.95
N SER A 52 -0.25 8.02 -9.07
CA SER A 52 0.49 6.81 -8.76
C SER A 52 1.52 7.10 -7.67
N VAL A 53 1.76 6.09 -6.84
CA VAL A 53 2.98 5.98 -6.05
C VAL A 53 3.67 4.71 -6.48
N ASP A 54 4.89 4.91 -6.97
CA ASP A 54 5.77 3.90 -7.52
C ASP A 54 7.05 3.95 -6.68
N ALA A 55 7.28 2.97 -5.81
CA ALA A 55 8.39 3.01 -4.86
C ALA A 55 8.84 1.63 -4.38
N VAL A 56 10.09 1.56 -3.96
CA VAL A 56 10.70 0.36 -3.40
C VAL A 56 10.66 0.42 -1.88
N TYR A 57 10.16 -0.66 -1.28
CA TYR A 57 10.09 -0.84 0.17
C TYR A 57 10.80 -2.12 0.58
N LYS A 58 11.32 -2.13 1.81
CA LYS A 58 11.86 -3.31 2.46
C LYS A 58 10.94 -3.70 3.60
N PHE A 59 10.37 -4.89 3.50
CA PHE A 59 9.47 -5.44 4.51
C PHE A 59 10.23 -6.40 5.42
N ALA A 60 10.07 -6.22 6.73
CA ALA A 60 10.68 -7.09 7.72
C ALA A 60 9.83 -8.34 7.96
N THR A 61 10.52 -9.43 8.32
CA THR A 61 9.91 -10.72 8.66
C THR A 61 8.99 -10.58 9.88
N ASN A 62 7.84 -11.26 9.85
CA ASN A 62 6.86 -11.30 10.95
C ASN A 62 6.32 -9.92 11.38
N LYS A 63 6.27 -8.97 10.45
CA LYS A 63 5.66 -7.65 10.66
C LYS A 63 4.38 -7.51 9.84
N ASN A 64 3.51 -6.61 10.29
CA ASN A 64 2.24 -6.31 9.63
C ASN A 64 2.31 -4.91 9.05
N TYR A 65 1.82 -4.77 7.83
CA TYR A 65 1.84 -3.50 7.11
C TYR A 65 0.46 -3.22 6.53
N GLU A 66 0.12 -1.94 6.45
CA GLU A 66 -1.09 -1.45 5.78
C GLU A 66 -0.69 -0.40 4.74
N LEU A 67 -1.32 -0.45 3.56
CA LEU A 67 -1.27 0.63 2.57
C LEU A 67 -2.57 1.41 2.70
N LEU A 68 -2.48 2.69 3.06
CA LEU A 68 -3.63 3.57 3.25
C LEU A 68 -3.55 4.80 2.35
N ASP A 69 -4.72 5.24 1.90
CA ASP A 69 -4.93 6.56 1.32
C ASP A 69 -5.38 7.53 2.43
N ASN A 70 -4.44 8.33 2.93
CA ASN A 70 -4.65 9.21 4.07
C ASN A 70 -5.41 10.51 3.71
N ALA A 71 -5.51 10.87 2.43
CA ALA A 71 -6.12 12.14 2.02
C ALA A 71 -7.59 12.02 1.60
N GLY A 72 -8.00 10.85 1.08
CA GLY A 72 -9.34 10.64 0.55
C GLY A 72 -9.67 11.52 -0.68
N GLY A 73 -10.81 11.25 -1.33
CA GLY A 73 -11.30 12.08 -2.44
C GLY A 73 -10.35 12.19 -3.65
N MET A 74 -10.14 13.40 -4.17
CA MET A 74 -9.27 13.68 -5.33
C MET A 74 -7.79 13.82 -4.98
N GLN A 75 -7.45 13.97 -3.70
CA GLN A 75 -6.05 14.02 -3.28
C GLN A 75 -5.53 12.60 -3.11
N CYS A 76 -4.24 12.45 -3.33
CA CYS A 76 -3.56 11.17 -3.22
C CYS A 76 -2.42 11.29 -2.24
N SER A 77 -2.60 10.65 -1.09
CA SER A 77 -1.57 10.53 -0.08
C SER A 77 -1.50 9.07 0.31
N LEU A 78 -0.88 8.27 -0.56
CA LEU A 78 -0.66 6.85 -0.31
C LEU A 78 0.54 6.69 0.62
N ALA A 79 0.31 6.02 1.74
CA ALA A 79 1.32 5.74 2.74
C ALA A 79 1.28 4.26 3.11
N ILE A 80 2.45 3.66 3.28
CA ILE A 80 2.58 2.33 3.87
C ILE A 80 2.94 2.53 5.33
N ASN A 81 2.17 1.94 6.26
CA ASN A 81 2.46 1.97 7.69
C ASN A 81 2.80 0.57 8.19
N GLU A 82 3.80 0.46 9.07
CA GLU A 82 3.96 -0.71 9.94
C GLU A 82 2.98 -0.62 11.11
N ILE A 83 2.32 -1.73 11.40
CA ILE A 83 1.42 -1.86 12.55
C ILE A 83 2.21 -2.47 13.69
N MET A 84 2.46 -1.64 14.70
CA MET A 84 3.17 -2.04 15.92
C MET A 84 2.31 -3.00 16.76
N PRO A 85 2.92 -3.80 17.66
CA PRO A 85 2.17 -4.69 18.56
C PRO A 85 1.16 -3.98 19.47
N THR A 86 1.33 -2.68 19.68
CA THR A 86 0.41 -1.80 20.44
C THR A 86 -0.81 -1.34 19.62
N GLY A 87 -0.81 -1.58 18.31
CA GLY A 87 -1.77 -1.01 17.37
C GLY A 87 -1.39 0.38 16.84
N GLU A 88 -0.24 0.92 17.24
CA GLU A 88 0.30 2.16 16.66
C GLU A 88 0.69 1.95 15.19
N ARG A 89 0.48 2.98 14.35
CA ARG A 89 0.87 3.01 12.94
C ARG A 89 2.10 3.90 12.78
N VAL A 90 3.17 3.34 12.24
CA VAL A 90 4.40 4.10 11.93
C VAL A 90 4.61 4.05 10.42
N GLU A 91 4.68 5.22 9.79
CA GLU A 91 4.88 5.30 8.34
C GLU A 91 6.24 4.70 7.93
N LEU A 92 6.20 3.69 7.07
CA LEU A 92 7.36 3.10 6.43
C LEU A 92 7.79 4.00 5.27
N LYS A 93 8.98 4.60 5.41
CA LYS A 93 9.54 5.42 4.33
C LYS A 93 10.05 4.53 3.18
N PRO A 94 9.81 4.91 1.92
CA PRO A 94 10.37 4.20 0.79
C PRO A 94 11.89 4.30 0.83
N LEU A 95 12.57 3.23 0.43
CA LEU A 95 14.02 3.27 0.21
C LEU A 95 14.36 4.14 -1.00
N ARG A 96 13.49 4.09 -2.01
CA ARG A 96 13.61 4.84 -3.26
C ARG A 96 12.26 4.99 -3.95
N SER A 97 12.00 6.18 -4.48
CA SER A 97 10.88 6.40 -5.42
C SER A 97 11.31 6.04 -6.84
N LEU A 98 10.40 5.42 -7.59
CA LEU A 98 10.55 5.07 -9.00
C LEU A 98 9.79 6.11 -9.82
N ASN A 99 10.51 7.01 -10.49
CA ASN A 99 9.92 8.15 -11.20
C ASN A 99 9.86 7.93 -12.72
N TYR A 100 10.46 6.84 -13.23
CA TYR A 100 10.50 6.56 -14.67
C TYR A 100 10.09 5.12 -15.00
N VAL A 101 9.37 4.95 -16.11
CA VAL A 101 8.83 3.65 -16.57
C VAL A 101 9.95 2.61 -16.80
N ASN A 102 11.16 3.03 -17.16
CA ASN A 102 12.31 2.15 -17.38
C ASN A 102 12.95 1.62 -16.08
N GLU A 103 12.63 2.17 -14.92
CA GLU A 103 13.13 1.69 -13.62
C GLU A 103 12.44 0.38 -13.19
N TRP A 104 11.26 0.10 -13.73
CA TRP A 104 10.51 -1.14 -13.52
C TRP A 104 11.17 -2.35 -14.21
N SER A 105 11.73 -2.16 -15.41
CA SER A 105 12.40 -3.22 -16.17
C SER A 105 13.75 -3.67 -15.60
N GLY A 106 14.25 -3.01 -14.55
CA GLY A 106 15.54 -3.30 -13.95
C GLY A 106 15.53 -3.35 -12.42
N CYS A 107 14.36 -3.49 -11.78
CA CYS A 107 14.26 -3.51 -10.32
C CYS A 107 15.22 -4.53 -9.70
N ASP A 108 15.30 -5.76 -10.23
CA ASP A 108 16.20 -6.78 -9.69
C ASP A 108 17.69 -6.35 -9.70
N ALA A 109 18.16 -5.75 -10.81
CA ALA A 109 19.55 -5.30 -10.94
C ALA A 109 19.86 -4.02 -10.12
N GLN A 110 18.84 -3.19 -9.86
CA GLN A 110 19.00 -1.97 -9.07
C GLN A 110 18.91 -2.21 -7.55
N LEU A 111 18.45 -3.39 -7.14
CA LEU A 111 18.36 -3.83 -5.75
C LEU A 111 19.64 -4.52 -5.25
N GLU A 112 20.55 -4.94 -6.14
CA GLU A 112 21.82 -5.59 -5.77
C GLU A 112 22.79 -4.68 -4.98
N GLY A 113 22.52 -3.38 -4.89
CA GLY A 113 23.33 -2.39 -4.17
C GLY A 113 22.67 -1.72 -2.95
N LEU A 114 21.49 -2.19 -2.51
CA LEU A 114 20.72 -1.71 -1.34
C LEU A 114 20.77 -2.70 -0.18
#